data_AF-A0A9P9D079-F1
#
_entry.id   AF-A0A9P9D079-F1
#
_cell.length_a   1.000
_cell.length_b   1.000
_cell.length_c   1.000
_cell.angle_alpha   90.00
_cell.angle_beta   90.00
_cell.angle_gamma   90.00
#
_symmetry.space_group_name_H-M   'P 1'
#
loop_
_entity.id
_entity.type
_entity.pdbx_description
1 polymer ?
#
loop_
_entity_poly.entity_id
_entity_poly.type
_entity_poly.pdbx_seq_one_letter_code
_entity_poly.pdbx_strand_id
1 'polypeptide(L)' 'ISPISKSVFKQFRDALPIGKVAKRIANTERSQRLWPSQTSKNDQKYNFRADKGSTLPVGSQEIIFQANKNAQNQ' A
#
# COMPACT_ATOMS: atom_id res chain seq x y z
N ILE A 1 0.70 -19.40 7.43
CA ILE A 1 0.89 -17.98 7.03
C ILE A 1 2.38 -17.69 7.25
N SER A 2 3.15 -17.48 6.19
CA SER A 2 4.56 -17.12 6.34
C SER A 2 4.68 -15.80 7.10
N PRO A 3 5.59 -15.69 8.08
CA PRO A 3 5.72 -14.49 8.88
C PRO A 3 6.13 -13.32 7.98
N ILE A 4 5.38 -12.22 8.08
CA ILE A 4 5.68 -10.98 7.35
C ILE A 4 7.08 -10.50 7.72
N SER A 5 8.01 -10.48 6.75
CA SER A 5 9.37 -10.02 7.00
C SER A 5 9.42 -8.51 7.26
N LYS A 6 9.92 -8.12 8.45
CA LYS A 6 10.13 -6.72 8.84
C LYS A 6 11.02 -5.97 7.84
N SER A 7 12.05 -6.64 7.31
CA SER A 7 12.98 -6.07 6.32
C SER A 7 12.27 -5.71 5.02
N VAL A 8 11.42 -6.62 4.53
CA VAL A 8 10.63 -6.40 3.31
C VAL A 8 9.63 -5.26 3.50
N PHE A 9 8.97 -5.18 4.67
CA PHE A 9 8.06 -4.06 4.95
C PHE A 9 8.80 -2.73 5.00
N LYS A 10 9.99 -2.69 5.61
CA LYS A 10 10.85 -1.50 5.63
C LYS A 10 11.20 -1.06 4.21
N GLN A 11 11.65 -1.97 3.34
CA GLN A 11 11.97 -1.66 1.94
C GLN A 11 10.76 -1.11 1.18
N PHE A 12 9.59 -1.70 1.39
CA PHE A 12 8.34 -1.22 0.79
C PHE A 12 8.01 0.21 1.24
N ARG A 13 8.08 0.48 2.54
CA ARG A 13 7.83 1.81 3.10
C ARG A 13 8.84 2.83 2.59
N ASP A 14 10.12 2.47 2.51
CA ASP A 14 11.19 3.35 2.03
C ASP A 14 11.01 3.67 0.52
N ALA A 15 10.37 2.78 -0.26
CA ALA A 15 10.04 3.00 -1.67
C ALA A 15 8.70 3.73 -1.90
N LEU A 16 7.87 3.91 -0.85
CA LEU A 16 6.54 4.48 -0.96
C LEU A 16 6.61 5.98 -1.29
N PRO A 17 6.09 6.43 -2.45
CA PRO A 17 6.12 7.84 -2.81
C PRO A 17 5.02 8.60 -2.06
N ILE A 18 5.24 8.91 -0.78
CA ILE A 18 4.21 9.41 0.14
C ILE A 18 3.49 10.66 -0.39
N GLY A 19 4.20 11.60 -1.02
CA GLY A 19 3.59 12.80 -1.61
C GLY A 19 2.64 12.49 -2.78
N LYS A 20 2.93 11.46 -3.58
CA LYS A 20 2.02 11.00 -4.65
C LYS A 20 0.81 10.26 -4.07
N VAL A 21 1.04 9.44 -3.05
CA VAL A 21 -0.01 8.71 -2.32
C VAL A 21 -0.99 9.70 -1.68
N ALA A 22 -0.49 10.72 -0.99
CA ALA A 22 -1.31 11.76 -0.36
C ALA A 22 -2.20 12.50 -1.37
N LYS A 23 -1.67 12.87 -2.54
CA LYS A 23 -2.48 13.48 -3.62
C LYS A 23 -3.57 12.53 -4.15
N ARG A 24 -3.26 11.24 -4.23
CA ARG A 24 -4.18 10.24 -4.77
C ARG A 24 -5.34 9.93 -3.81
N ILE A 25 -5.11 10.02 -2.49
CA ILE A 25 -6.13 9.78 -1.46
C ILE A 25 -7.38 10.63 -1.66
N ALA A 26 -7.26 11.89 -2.09
CA ALA A 26 -8.39 12.79 -2.28
C ALA A 26 -9.43 12.25 -3.28
N ASN A 27 -8.98 11.55 -4.32
CA ASN A 27 -9.82 11.08 -5.44
C ASN A 27 -10.01 9.57 -5.46
N THR A 28 -9.70 8.88 -4.36
CA THR A 28 -9.76 7.41 -4.25
C THR A 28 -10.86 7.03 -3.27
N GLU A 29 -11.60 5.95 -3.53
CA GLU A 29 -12.59 5.43 -2.57
C GLU A 29 -11.93 4.58 -1.49
N ARG A 30 -12.64 4.35 -0.38
CA ARG A 30 -12.17 3.44 0.68
C ARG A 30 -11.87 2.06 0.10
N SER A 31 -10.81 1.42 0.60
CA SER A 31 -10.32 0.11 0.16
C SER A 31 -9.73 0.05 -1.25
N GLN A 32 -9.74 1.15 -2.00
CA GLN A 32 -9.06 1.20 -3.30
C GLN A 32 -7.56 1.41 -3.12
N ARG A 33 -6.79 0.85 -4.06
CA ARG A 33 -5.34 0.86 -4.02
C ARG A 33 -4.76 2.22 -4.39
N LEU A 34 -3.96 2.77 -3.47
CA LEU A 34 -3.21 4.00 -3.67
C LEU A 34 -1.87 3.73 -4.34
N TRP A 35 -1.17 2.68 -3.91
CA TRP A 35 0.14 2.31 -4.44
C TRP A 35 0.52 0.85 -4.13
N PRO A 36 1.34 0.18 -4.96
CA PRO A 36 1.68 0.55 -6.34
C PRO A 36 0.44 0.49 -7.25
N SER A 37 0.53 0.96 -8.49
CA SER A 37 -0.59 0.76 -9.42
C SER A 37 -0.87 -0.73 -9.60
N GLN A 38 -2.15 -1.09 -9.68
CA GLN A 38 -2.60 -2.46 -9.83
C GLN A 38 -2.26 -2.97 -11.24
N THR A 39 -1.14 -3.68 -11.34
CA THR A 39 -0.62 -4.28 -12.57
C THR A 39 0.09 -5.57 -12.19
N SER A 40 0.07 -6.59 -13.05
CA SER A 40 0.72 -7.88 -12.78
C SER A 40 2.20 -7.73 -12.41
N LYS A 41 2.91 -6.80 -13.06
CA LYS A 41 4.32 -6.50 -12.76
C LYS A 41 4.51 -5.97 -11.33
N ASN A 42 3.71 -4.99 -10.92
CA ASN A 42 3.80 -4.46 -9.56
C ASN A 42 3.31 -5.46 -8.52
N ASP A 43 2.33 -6.28 -8.89
CA ASP A 43 1.77 -7.29 -8.01
C ASP A 43 2.74 -8.42 -7.71
N GLN A 44 3.60 -8.76 -8.66
CA GLN A 44 4.71 -9.71 -8.47
C GLN A 44 5.89 -9.07 -7.72
N LYS A 45 6.18 -7.78 -7.97
CA LYS A 45 7.34 -7.07 -7.43
C LYS A 45 7.18 -6.65 -5.96
N TYR A 46 6.02 -6.12 -5.59
CA TYR A 46 5.82 -5.54 -4.26
C TYR A 46 5.02 -6.49 -3.37
N ASN A 47 5.64 -6.91 -2.27
CA ASN A 47 5.05 -7.79 -1.26
C ASN A 47 3.92 -7.13 -0.46
N PHE A 48 3.78 -5.80 -0.54
CA PHE A 48 2.71 -5.06 0.07
C PHE A 48 2.04 -4.13 -0.93
N ARG A 49 0.89 -3.59 -0.52
CA ARG A 49 0.21 -2.47 -1.15
C ARG A 49 -0.30 -1.52 -0.09
N ALA A 50 -0.44 -0.25 -0.47
CA ALA A 50 -1.07 0.81 0.29
C ALA A 50 -2.46 1.06 -0.30
N ASP A 51 -3.49 0.88 0.51
CA ASP A 51 -4.88 1.08 0.16
C ASP A 51 -5.45 2.23 1.00
N LYS A 52 -6.47 2.93 0.49
CA LYS A 52 -7.13 4.00 1.25
C LYS A 52 -7.94 3.40 2.39
N GLY A 53 -7.68 3.86 3.60
CA GLY A 53 -8.44 3.51 4.80
C GLY A 53 -9.64 4.42 5.02
N SER A 54 -10.06 4.53 6.27
CA SER A 54 -11.12 5.44 6.68
C SER A 54 -10.64 6.90 6.74
N THR A 55 -11.56 7.84 6.57
CA THR A 55 -11.35 9.21 7.05
C THR A 55 -11.52 9.22 8.56
N LEU A 56 -10.53 9.70 9.29
CA LEU A 56 -10.57 9.81 10.75
C LEU A 56 -11.32 11.08 11.18
N PRO A 57 -11.85 11.13 12.43
CA PRO A 57 -12.26 12.40 13.03
C PRO A 57 -11.10 13.40 12.92
N VAL A 58 -11.40 14.69 12.72
CA VAL A 58 -10.43 15.77 12.37
C VAL A 58 -9.80 15.72 10.96
N GLY A 59 -10.40 15.00 10.01
CA GLY A 59 -10.09 15.12 8.57
C GLY A 59 -8.79 14.43 8.12
N SER A 60 -8.13 13.72 9.04
CA SER A 60 -6.98 12.89 8.72
C SER A 60 -7.40 11.68 7.88
N GLN A 61 -6.49 11.21 7.02
CA GLN A 61 -6.75 10.09 6.11
C GLN A 61 -5.89 8.89 6.51
N GLU A 62 -6.52 7.73 6.65
CA GLU A 62 -5.83 6.48 6.94
C GLU A 62 -5.25 5.85 5.66
N ILE A 63 -4.05 5.29 5.77
CA ILE A 63 -3.44 4.43 4.76
C ILE A 63 -3.28 3.05 5.37
N ILE A 64 -3.85 2.03 4.71
CA ILE A 64 -3.79 0.64 5.16
C ILE A 64 -2.73 -0.08 4.33
N PHE A 65 -1.76 -0.69 5.00
CA PHE A 65 -0.79 -1.57 4.35
C PHE A 65 -1.28 -3.01 4.38
N GLN A 66 -1.43 -3.62 3.20
CA GLN A 66 -1.89 -4.99 3.06
C GLN A 66 -0.84 -5.83 2.34
N ALA A 67 -0.72 -7.10 2.74
CA ALA A 67 0.09 -8.07 1.99
C ALA A 67 -0.47 -8.25 0.57
N ASN A 68 0.43 -8.32 -0.40
CA ASN A 68 0.06 -8.61 -1.78
C ASN A 68 0.11 -10.12 -2.02
N LYS A 69 -1.04 -10.73 -2.30
CA LYS A 69 -1.15 -12.20 -2.41
C LYS A 69 -0.36 -12.78 -3.59
N ASN A 70 -0.04 -11.95 -4.58
CA ASN A 70 0.57 -12.36 -5.85
C ASN A 70 2.08 -12.11 -5.90
N ALA A 71 2.69 -11.64 -4.81
CA ALA A 71 4.10 -11.28 -4.81
C ALA A 71 4.99 -12.52 -4.72
N GLN A 72 6.04 -12.54 -5.55
CA GLN A 72 6.88 -13.73 -5.75
C GLN A 72 7.79 -14.04 -4.56
N ASN A 73 8.02 -13.07 -3.66
CA ASN A 73 8.91 -13.22 -2.50
C ASN A 73 8.10 -13.20 -1.20
N GLN A 74 7.63 -14.36 -0.75
CA GLN A 74 6.97 -14.54 0.56
C GLN A 74 8.00 -14.56 1.70
#